data_AF-A0A6A8LT66-F1
#
_entry.id   AF-A0A6A8LT66-F1
#
_cell.length_a   1.000
_cell.length_b   1.000
_cell.length_c   1.000
_cell.angle_alpha   90.00
_cell.angle_beta   90.00
_cell.angle_gamma   90.00
#
_symmetry.space_group_name_H-M   'P 1'
#
loop_
_entity.id
_entity.type
_entity.pdbx_description
1 polymer ?
#
loop_
_entity_poly.entity_id
_entity_poly.type
_entity_poly.pdbx_seq_one_letter_code
_entity_poly.pdbx_strand_id
1 'polypeptide(L)'
;EFDTVLKQLYQKSNELSTLIETERIEKEDLSFQVAALSHDIKTPLTVLKGNIELLELTNPDKRQLEFMESMKNSIQTLENYFNTMINYTKLLNLNSISEEIDLNEFIKELFLELTDIAIVNKTNNRLKVKTNLKKFHANVPALKRALINIFLNACQYADKSNPQVSVTVTEDLKF
;
A
#
# COMPACT_ATOMS: atom_id res chain seq x y z
N GLU A 1 16.40 50.43 2.94
CA GLU A 1 16.10 49.30 3.83
C GLU A 1 14.97 48.42 3.29
N PHE A 2 13.82 48.97 2.92
CA PHE A 2 12.67 48.19 2.43
C PHE A 2 12.95 47.36 1.16
N ASP A 3 13.57 47.94 0.13
CA ASP A 3 13.94 47.21 -1.11
C ASP A 3 14.97 46.10 -0.87
N THR A 4 15.84 46.28 0.12
CA THR A 4 16.84 45.28 0.51
C THR A 4 16.17 44.07 1.14
N VAL A 5 15.18 44.31 2.02
CA VAL A 5 14.36 43.25 2.62
C VAL A 5 13.53 42.53 1.57
N LEU A 6 12.92 43.26 0.63
CA LEU A 6 12.14 42.68 -0.47
C LEU A 6 13.02 41.74 -1.33
N LYS A 7 14.22 42.20 -1.69
CA LYS A 7 15.18 41.41 -2.47
C LYS A 7 15.61 40.14 -1.73
N GLN A 8 15.87 40.23 -0.43
CA GLN A 8 16.20 39.07 0.40
C GLN A 8 15.04 38.08 0.50
N LEU A 9 13.79 38.55 0.61
CA LEU A 9 12.60 37.70 0.64
C LEU A 9 12.41 36.95 -0.68
N TYR A 10 12.54 37.64 -1.82
CA TYR A 10 12.48 36.99 -3.14
C TYR A 10 13.59 35.95 -3.33
N GLN A 11 14.79 36.26 -2.88
CA GLN A 11 15.93 35.35 -2.98
C GLN A 11 15.71 34.09 -2.13
N LYS A 12 15.27 34.25 -0.87
CA LYS A 12 14.89 33.13 -0.01
C LYS A 12 13.71 32.33 -0.56
N SER A 13 12.70 32.98 -1.15
CA SER A 13 11.57 32.29 -1.78
C SER A 13 12.04 31.42 -2.94
N ASN A 14 12.95 31.92 -3.78
CA ASN A 14 13.49 31.14 -4.89
C ASN A 14 14.35 29.97 -4.39
N GLU A 15 15.22 30.20 -3.40
CA GLU A 15 16.00 29.12 -2.76
C GLU A 15 15.09 28.03 -2.20
N LEU A 16 14.01 28.39 -1.50
CA LEU A 16 13.05 27.45 -0.97
C LEU A 16 12.36 26.64 -2.07
N SER A 17 11.93 27.30 -3.16
CA SER A 17 11.33 26.62 -4.32
C SER A 17 12.31 25.63 -4.95
N THR A 18 13.59 25.99 -5.07
CA THR A 18 14.61 25.06 -5.57
C THR A 18 14.83 23.88 -4.64
N LEU A 19 14.86 24.10 -3.32
CA LEU A 19 15.01 23.03 -2.33
C LEU A 19 13.85 22.03 -2.40
N ILE A 20 12.62 22.53 -2.51
CA ILE A 20 11.42 21.69 -2.61
C ILE A 20 11.47 20.83 -3.88
N GLU A 21 11.88 21.41 -5.01
CA GLU A 21 11.98 20.67 -6.27
C GLU A 21 13.10 19.62 -6.23
N THR A 22 14.27 19.93 -5.64
CA THR A 22 15.34 18.94 -5.47
C THR A 22 14.91 17.80 -4.54
N GLU A 23 14.27 18.10 -3.42
CA GLU A 23 13.78 17.08 -2.48
C GLU A 23 12.74 16.17 -3.15
N ARG A 24 11.89 16.75 -4.01
CA ARG A 24 10.91 15.99 -4.79
C ARG A 24 11.59 15.03 -5.76
N ILE A 25 12.57 15.49 -6.54
CA ILE A 25 13.29 14.65 -7.51
C ILE A 25 14.02 13.50 -6.78
N GLU A 26 14.66 13.78 -5.65
CA GLU A 26 15.35 12.76 -4.84
C GLU A 26 14.39 11.69 -4.32
N LYS A 27 13.19 12.07 -3.88
CA LYS A 27 12.14 11.12 -3.45
C LYS A 27 11.65 10.27 -4.62
N GLU A 28 11.41 10.89 -5.78
CA GLU A 28 10.96 10.19 -6.99
C GLU A 28 11.99 9.15 -7.46
N ASP A 29 13.27 9.53 -7.51
CA ASP A 29 14.38 8.64 -7.86
C ASP A 29 14.54 7.49 -6.86
N LEU A 30 14.50 7.78 -5.55
CA LEU A 30 14.57 6.76 -4.51
C LEU A 30 13.43 5.73 -4.65
N SER A 31 12.21 6.19 -4.93
CA SER A 31 11.08 5.28 -5.12
C SER A 31 11.22 4.44 -6.38
N PHE A 32 11.76 4.99 -7.46
CA PHE A 32 12.02 4.23 -8.68
C PHE A 32 13.06 3.14 -8.43
N GLN A 33 14.18 3.49 -7.78
CA GLN A 33 15.25 2.54 -7.45
C GLN A 33 14.76 1.40 -6.56
N VAL A 34 13.97 1.70 -5.51
CA VAL A 34 13.41 0.67 -4.64
C VAL A 34 12.41 -0.23 -5.38
N ALA A 35 11.61 0.33 -6.29
CA ALA A 35 10.68 -0.46 -7.10
C ALA A 35 11.42 -1.41 -8.06
N ALA A 36 12.45 -0.91 -8.75
CA ALA A 36 13.28 -1.71 -9.64
C ALA A 36 13.99 -2.84 -8.89
N LEU A 37 14.65 -2.53 -7.77
CA LEU A 37 15.33 -3.51 -6.93
C LEU A 37 14.36 -4.60 -6.43
N SER A 38 13.14 -4.22 -6.07
CA SER A 38 12.14 -5.18 -5.58
C SER A 38 11.67 -6.15 -6.67
N HIS A 39 11.55 -5.69 -7.92
CA HIS A 39 11.27 -6.57 -9.06
C HIS A 39 12.42 -7.57 -9.27
N ASP A 40 13.66 -7.09 -9.22
CA ASP A 40 14.85 -7.90 -9.42
C ASP A 40 15.04 -8.95 -8.31
N ILE A 41 14.56 -8.68 -7.09
CA ILE A 41 14.58 -9.63 -5.97
C ILE A 41 13.41 -10.63 -6.04
N LYS A 42 12.25 -10.23 -6.57
CA LYS A 42 11.11 -11.15 -6.73
C LYS A 42 11.44 -12.34 -7.63
N THR A 43 12.27 -12.12 -8.65
CA THR A 43 12.69 -13.16 -9.59
C THR A 43 13.45 -14.32 -8.91
N PRO A 44 14.57 -14.11 -8.19
CA PRO A 44 15.27 -15.18 -7.48
C PRO A 44 14.44 -15.80 -6.35
N LEU A 45 13.58 -15.03 -5.66
CA LEU A 45 12.66 -15.60 -4.65
C LEU A 45 11.65 -16.57 -5.29
N THR A 46 11.13 -16.23 -6.47
CA THR A 46 10.22 -17.10 -7.24
C THR A 46 10.93 -18.39 -7.65
N VAL A 47 12.18 -18.29 -8.11
CA VAL A 47 13.00 -19.49 -8.44
C VAL A 47 13.25 -20.34 -7.20
N LEU A 48 13.60 -19.74 -6.07
CA LEU A 48 13.79 -20.47 -4.80
C LEU A 48 12.51 -21.20 -4.37
N LYS A 49 11.36 -20.53 -4.47
CA LYS A 49 10.06 -21.12 -4.13
C LYS A 49 9.74 -22.31 -5.04
N GLY A 50 9.94 -22.16 -6.35
CA GLY A 50 9.76 -23.25 -7.31
C GLY A 50 10.71 -24.43 -7.05
N ASN A 51 11.96 -24.18 -6.67
CA ASN A 51 12.89 -25.24 -6.31
C ASN A 51 12.46 -26.00 -5.05
N ILE A 52 11.93 -25.30 -4.04
CA ILE A 52 11.37 -25.95 -2.85
C ILE A 52 10.15 -26.79 -3.23
N GLU A 53 9.26 -26.27 -4.07
CA GLU A 53 8.10 -27.02 -4.57
C GLU A 53 8.51 -28.28 -5.34
N LEU A 54 9.58 -28.22 -6.16
CA LEU A 54 10.14 -29.40 -6.84
C LEU A 54 10.73 -30.42 -5.85
N LEU A 55 11.42 -29.95 -4.81
CA LEU A 55 11.95 -30.81 -3.74
C LEU A 55 10.82 -31.52 -2.96
N GLU A 56 9.60 -30.96 -2.91
CA GLU A 56 8.47 -31.62 -2.22
C GLU A 56 8.02 -32.86 -2.97
N LEU A 57 8.31 -32.92 -4.27
CA LEU A 57 7.97 -34.03 -5.15
C LEU A 57 8.99 -35.18 -5.08
N THR A 58 10.10 -35.04 -4.35
CA THR A 58 11.18 -36.06 -4.29
C THR A 58 11.03 -37.03 -3.11
N ASN A 59 9.82 -37.20 -2.57
CA ASN A 59 9.54 -37.97 -1.34
C ASN A 59 10.50 -37.62 -0.18
N PRO A 60 10.56 -36.35 0.25
CA PRO A 60 11.41 -35.93 1.35
C PRO A 60 10.99 -36.60 2.67
N ASP A 61 11.98 -36.82 3.55
CA ASP A 61 11.72 -37.25 4.92
C ASP A 61 11.07 -36.13 5.76
N LYS A 62 10.60 -36.47 6.96
CA LYS A 62 9.94 -35.51 7.85
C LYS A 62 10.81 -34.30 8.18
N ARG A 63 12.12 -34.49 8.37
CA ARG A 63 13.05 -33.42 8.76
C ARG A 63 13.32 -32.50 7.57
N GLN A 64 13.40 -33.06 6.36
CA GLN A 64 13.48 -32.30 5.12
C GLN A 64 12.22 -31.43 4.91
N LEU A 65 11.03 -31.98 5.14
CA LEU A 65 9.78 -31.21 5.09
C LEU A 65 9.77 -30.03 6.07
N GLU A 66 10.23 -30.23 7.31
CA GLU A 66 10.35 -29.16 8.31
C GLU A 66 11.32 -28.05 7.86
N PHE A 67 12.46 -28.41 7.25
CA PHE A 67 13.37 -27.42 6.66
C PHE A 67 12.75 -26.66 5.50
N MET A 68 12.00 -27.35 4.65
CA MET A 68 11.35 -26.74 3.49
C MET A 68 10.25 -25.77 3.88
N GLU A 69 9.46 -26.10 4.89
CA GLU A 69 8.48 -25.18 5.48
C GLU A 69 9.17 -23.95 6.08
N SER A 70 10.27 -24.13 6.80
CA SER A 70 11.08 -23.02 7.34
C SER A 70 11.63 -22.11 6.24
N MET A 71 12.11 -22.68 5.13
CA MET A 71 12.57 -21.90 3.96
C MET A 71 11.42 -21.11 3.32
N LYS A 72 10.25 -21.73 3.12
CA LYS A 72 9.05 -21.05 2.59
C LYS A 72 8.64 -19.87 3.49
N ASN A 73 8.64 -20.06 4.81
CA ASN A 73 8.32 -19.00 5.77
C ASN A 73 9.33 -17.85 5.73
N SER A 74 10.62 -18.17 5.57
CA SER A 74 11.68 -17.17 5.44
C SER A 74 11.55 -16.35 4.16
N ILE A 75 11.25 -17.02 3.03
CA ILE A 75 10.96 -16.35 1.75
C ILE A 75 9.75 -15.42 1.89
N GLN A 76 8.66 -15.90 2.50
CA GLN A 76 7.46 -15.07 2.72
C GLN A 76 7.75 -13.83 3.58
N THR A 77 8.62 -13.98 4.59
CA THR A 77 9.04 -12.87 5.45
C THR A 77 9.84 -11.84 4.65
N LEU A 78 10.75 -12.28 3.78
CA LEU A 78 11.49 -11.40 2.88
C LEU A 78 10.56 -10.64 1.93
N GLU A 79 9.60 -11.31 1.29
CA GLU A 79 8.59 -10.67 0.44
C GLU A 79 7.83 -9.57 1.20
N ASN A 80 7.46 -9.82 2.47
CA ASN A 80 6.77 -8.84 3.30
C ASN A 80 7.64 -7.61 3.58
N TYR A 81 8.95 -7.79 3.84
CA TYR A 81 9.87 -6.67 4.03
C TYR A 81 10.03 -5.83 2.76
N PHE A 82 10.18 -6.45 1.59
CA PHE A 82 10.27 -5.71 0.33
C PHE A 82 8.97 -4.97 0.01
N ASN A 83 7.82 -5.63 0.19
CA ASN A 83 6.53 -4.98 0.02
C ASN A 83 6.39 -3.78 0.94
N THR A 84 6.83 -3.89 2.20
CA THR A 84 6.83 -2.77 3.16
C THR A 84 7.77 -1.63 2.72
N MET A 85 8.94 -1.95 2.17
CA MET A 85 9.91 -0.96 1.68
C MET A 85 9.39 -0.20 0.45
N ILE A 86 8.86 -0.91 -0.56
CA ILE A 86 8.19 -0.30 -1.72
C ILE A 86 7.04 0.59 -1.28
N ASN A 87 6.27 0.10 -0.33
CA ASN A 87 5.17 0.83 0.25
C ASN A 87 5.67 2.11 0.93
N TYR A 88 6.74 2.05 1.73
CA TYR A 88 7.33 3.21 2.36
C TYR A 88 7.81 4.24 1.33
N THR A 89 8.53 3.83 0.28
CA THR A 89 9.00 4.78 -0.74
C THR A 89 7.89 5.39 -1.58
N LYS A 90 6.83 4.63 -1.86
CA LYS A 90 5.60 5.19 -2.45
C LYS A 90 4.93 6.24 -1.55
N LEU A 91 5.09 6.18 -0.22
CA LEU A 91 4.59 7.22 0.69
C LEU A 91 5.40 8.52 0.58
N LEU A 92 6.71 8.43 0.32
CA LEU A 92 7.55 9.60 0.11
C LEU A 92 7.13 10.39 -1.14
N ASN A 93 6.56 9.70 -2.14
CA ASN A 93 6.08 10.30 -3.38
C ASN A 93 4.63 10.80 -3.35
N LEU A 94 4.03 10.98 -2.18
CA LEU A 94 2.63 11.43 -2.03
C LEU A 94 2.40 12.91 -2.36
N ASN A 95 3.07 13.42 -3.39
CA ASN A 95 2.69 14.68 -4.05
C ASN A 95 1.56 14.46 -5.08
N SER A 96 0.84 13.34 -5.03
CA SER A 96 -0.41 13.22 -5.81
C SER A 96 -1.39 14.26 -5.29
N ILE A 97 -1.70 15.19 -6.19
CA ILE A 97 -2.60 16.30 -5.97
C ILE A 97 -3.98 15.72 -5.66
N SER A 98 -4.67 16.30 -4.69
CA SER A 98 -6.05 15.97 -4.39
C SER A 98 -6.89 16.22 -5.64
N GLU A 99 -7.54 15.18 -6.16
CA GLU A 99 -8.38 15.27 -7.34
C GLU A 99 -9.86 15.07 -6.97
N GLU A 100 -10.76 15.61 -7.78
CA GLU A 100 -12.20 15.39 -7.62
C GLU A 100 -12.58 13.99 -8.12
N ILE A 101 -13.19 13.18 -7.25
CA ILE A 101 -13.47 11.76 -7.47
C ILE A 101 -14.97 11.51 -7.35
N ASP A 102 -15.54 10.67 -8.22
CA ASP A 102 -16.89 10.15 -8.04
C ASP A 102 -16.91 9.07 -6.94
N LEU A 103 -17.72 9.30 -5.91
CA LEU A 103 -17.79 8.41 -4.75
C LEU A 103 -18.30 7.02 -5.13
N ASN A 104 -19.26 6.90 -6.05
CA ASN A 104 -19.82 5.60 -6.40
C ASN A 104 -18.81 4.75 -7.17
N GLU A 105 -18.06 5.37 -8.08
CA GLU A 105 -16.99 4.70 -8.82
C GLU A 105 -15.89 4.23 -7.87
N PHE A 106 -15.40 5.12 -7.00
CA PHE A 106 -14.37 4.79 -6.01
C PHE A 106 -14.80 3.65 -5.09
N ILE A 107 -16.03 3.70 -4.56
CA ILE A 107 -16.56 2.67 -3.66
C ILE A 107 -16.71 1.33 -4.39
N LYS A 108 -17.13 1.34 -5.66
CA LYS A 108 -17.27 0.12 -6.45
C LYS A 108 -15.93 -0.56 -6.66
N GLU A 109 -14.90 0.19 -7.04
CA GLU A 109 -13.55 -0.35 -7.19
C GLU A 109 -12.98 -0.86 -5.87
N LEU A 110 -13.10 -0.07 -4.80
CA LEU A 110 -12.65 -0.46 -3.48
C LEU A 110 -13.34 -1.76 -3.04
N PHE A 111 -14.66 -1.86 -3.23
CA PHE A 111 -15.42 -3.03 -2.79
C PHE A 111 -15.00 -4.32 -3.51
N LEU A 112 -14.66 -4.25 -4.80
CA LEU A 112 -14.12 -5.40 -5.54
C LEU A 112 -12.83 -5.90 -4.89
N GLU A 113 -11.87 -5.01 -4.65
CA GLU A 113 -10.59 -5.38 -4.03
C GLU A 113 -10.75 -5.91 -2.61
N LEU A 114 -11.60 -5.27 -1.79
CA LEU A 114 -11.89 -5.74 -0.44
C LEU A 114 -12.55 -7.13 -0.45
N THR A 115 -13.34 -7.43 -1.47
CA THR A 115 -13.97 -8.75 -1.63
C THR A 115 -12.93 -9.82 -1.95
N ASP A 116 -11.99 -9.55 -2.85
CA ASP A 116 -10.89 -10.47 -3.16
C ASP A 116 -10.04 -10.76 -1.91
N ILE A 117 -9.71 -9.71 -1.15
CA ILE A 117 -8.98 -9.84 0.12
C ILE A 117 -9.77 -10.69 1.13
N ALA A 118 -11.08 -10.48 1.24
CA ALA A 118 -11.92 -11.21 2.17
C ALA A 118 -12.01 -12.71 1.81
N ILE A 119 -12.12 -13.04 0.51
CA ILE A 119 -12.11 -14.42 0.03
C ILE A 119 -10.80 -15.13 0.44
N VAL A 120 -9.66 -14.49 0.20
CA VAL A 120 -8.33 -15.04 0.55
C VAL A 120 -8.21 -15.26 2.07
N ASN A 121 -8.73 -14.32 2.86
CA ASN A 121 -8.68 -14.40 4.33
C ASN A 121 -9.82 -15.22 4.95
N LYS A 122 -10.71 -15.81 4.14
CA LYS A 122 -11.90 -16.56 4.59
C LYS A 122 -12.81 -15.74 5.52
N THR A 123 -12.96 -14.45 5.23
CA THR A 123 -13.84 -13.52 5.93
C THR A 123 -15.00 -13.09 5.04
N ASN A 124 -16.12 -12.72 5.66
CA ASN A 124 -17.27 -12.14 4.99
C ASN A 124 -17.13 -10.63 4.94
N ASN A 125 -17.21 -10.05 3.74
CA ASN A 125 -17.19 -8.59 3.53
C ASN A 125 -18.63 -8.03 3.46
N ARG A 126 -18.87 -6.88 4.09
CA ARG A 126 -20.12 -6.13 3.96
C ARG A 126 -19.87 -4.64 3.79
N LEU A 127 -20.38 -4.05 2.72
CA LEU A 127 -20.35 -2.62 2.49
C LEU A 127 -21.71 -1.98 2.80
N LYS A 128 -21.69 -0.82 3.47
CA LYS A 128 -22.85 0.04 3.67
C LYS A 128 -22.50 1.48 3.31
N VAL A 129 -23.23 2.07 2.36
CA VAL A 129 -23.10 3.49 2.02
C VAL A 129 -24.30 4.23 2.60
N LYS A 130 -24.03 5.23 3.43
CA LYS A 130 -25.02 6.06 4.17
C LYS A 130 -24.70 7.54 3.97
N THR A 131 -24.61 7.98 2.72
CA THR A 131 -24.38 9.38 2.34
C THR A 131 -25.00 9.64 0.97
N ASN A 132 -25.34 10.91 0.71
CA ASN A 132 -25.78 11.40 -0.59
C ASN A 132 -24.65 12.12 -1.34
N LEU A 133 -23.44 12.16 -0.78
CA LEU A 133 -22.27 12.77 -1.39
C LEU A 133 -21.97 12.06 -2.71
N LYS A 134 -21.88 12.84 -3.80
CA LYS A 134 -21.56 12.29 -5.12
C LYS A 134 -20.07 12.35 -5.42
N LYS A 135 -19.40 13.40 -4.95
CA LYS A 135 -18.01 13.67 -5.26
C LYS A 135 -17.25 14.16 -4.05
N PHE A 136 -15.97 13.87 -3.99
CA PHE A 136 -15.08 14.31 -2.93
C PHE A 136 -13.67 14.53 -3.47
N HIS A 137 -12.86 15.32 -2.77
CA HIS A 137 -11.47 15.56 -3.14
C HIS A 137 -10.56 14.67 -2.30
N ALA A 138 -9.74 13.84 -2.94
CA ALA A 138 -8.72 13.05 -2.25
C ALA A 138 -7.58 12.67 -3.18
N ASN A 139 -6.49 12.17 -2.57
CA ASN A 139 -5.46 11.42 -3.27
C ASN A 139 -5.91 9.95 -3.34
N VAL A 140 -6.43 9.52 -4.50
CA VAL A 140 -7.02 8.17 -4.67
C VAL A 140 -6.03 7.06 -4.27
N PRO A 141 -4.77 7.04 -4.76
CA PRO A 141 -3.82 6.00 -4.38
C PRO A 141 -3.56 5.93 -2.87
N ALA A 142 -3.41 7.09 -2.21
CA ALA A 142 -3.16 7.16 -0.77
C ALA A 142 -4.35 6.65 0.04
N LEU A 143 -5.55 7.12 -0.30
CA LEU A 143 -6.78 6.76 0.40
C LEU A 143 -7.07 5.27 0.26
N LYS A 144 -7.02 4.74 -0.96
CA LYS A 144 -7.26 3.32 -1.25
C LYS A 144 -6.32 2.43 -0.45
N ARG A 145 -5.02 2.78 -0.43
CA ARG A 145 -4.01 2.05 0.33
C ARG A 145 -4.25 2.09 1.84
N ALA A 146 -4.61 3.25 2.40
CA ALA A 146 -4.93 3.36 3.82
C ALA A 146 -6.12 2.44 4.19
N LEU A 147 -7.18 2.45 3.37
CA LEU A 147 -8.36 1.62 3.58
C LEU A 147 -8.06 0.13 3.48
N ILE A 148 -7.27 -0.30 2.48
CA ILE A 148 -6.84 -1.70 2.32
C ILE A 148 -6.04 -2.18 3.53
N ASN A 149 -5.10 -1.38 4.03
CA ASN A 149 -4.29 -1.75 5.19
C ASN A 149 -5.16 -1.94 6.45
N ILE A 150 -6.11 -1.05 6.67
CA ILE A 150 -7.05 -1.16 7.79
C ILE A 150 -7.92 -2.42 7.62
N PHE A 151 -8.39 -2.69 6.40
CA PHE A 151 -9.22 -3.86 6.13
C PHE A 151 -8.47 -5.18 6.28
N LEU A 152 -7.20 -5.25 5.84
CA LEU A 152 -6.34 -6.42 6.05
C LEU A 152 -6.16 -6.71 7.55
N ASN A 153 -5.91 -5.67 8.35
CA ASN A 153 -5.84 -5.81 9.79
C ASN A 153 -7.19 -6.32 10.35
N ALA A 154 -8.31 -5.75 9.91
CA ALA A 154 -9.62 -6.19 10.34
C ALA A 154 -9.89 -7.67 10.00
N CYS A 155 -9.47 -8.13 8.82
CA CYS A 155 -9.56 -9.54 8.43
C CYS A 155 -8.68 -10.46 9.29
N GLN A 156 -7.45 -10.03 9.56
CA GLN A 156 -6.48 -10.80 10.36
C GLN A 156 -6.96 -11.02 11.81
N TYR A 157 -7.61 -10.00 12.39
CA TYR A 157 -8.09 -10.02 13.77
C TYR A 157 -9.60 -10.28 13.88
N ALA A 158 -10.26 -10.67 12.79
CA ALA A 158 -11.69 -11.02 12.81
C ALA A 158 -11.95 -12.24 13.69
N ASP A 159 -13.13 -12.27 14.32
CA ASP A 159 -13.57 -13.42 15.11
C ASP A 159 -13.63 -14.68 14.24
N LYS A 160 -12.87 -15.71 14.61
CA LYS A 160 -12.79 -16.98 13.86
C LYS A 160 -14.12 -17.76 13.86
N SER A 161 -15.00 -17.51 14.83
CA SER A 161 -16.31 -18.16 14.92
C SER A 161 -17.34 -17.55 13.97
N ASN A 162 -17.22 -16.26 13.66
CA ASN A 162 -18.03 -15.55 12.68
C ASN A 162 -17.20 -14.44 12.00
N PRO A 163 -16.35 -14.81 11.04
CA PRO A 163 -15.40 -13.88 10.44
C PRO A 163 -16.13 -12.91 9.52
N GLN A 164 -16.53 -11.75 10.05
CA GLN A 164 -17.21 -10.70 9.30
C GLN A 164 -16.52 -9.36 9.50
N VAL A 165 -16.22 -8.68 8.39
CA VAL A 165 -15.69 -7.32 8.36
C VAL A 165 -16.66 -6.45 7.57
N SER A 166 -17.03 -5.29 8.13
CA SER A 166 -17.93 -4.35 7.46
C SER A 166 -17.33 -2.97 7.29
N VAL A 167 -17.45 -2.41 6.09
CA VAL A 167 -17.08 -1.03 5.76
C VAL A 167 -18.34 -0.19 5.68
N THR A 168 -18.39 0.91 6.43
CA THR A 168 -19.51 1.86 6.39
C THR A 168 -18.99 3.23 5.99
N VAL A 169 -19.63 3.83 4.98
CA VAL A 169 -19.31 5.18 4.51
C VAL A 169 -20.45 6.12 4.91
N THR A 170 -20.11 7.14 5.69
CA THR A 170 -21.04 8.15 6.21
C THR A 170 -20.45 9.53 5.99
N GLU A 171 -21.33 10.50 5.80
CA GLU A 171 -20.99 11.92 5.80
C GLU A 171 -21.34 12.49 7.18
N ASP A 172 -20.38 13.16 7.81
CA ASP A 172 -20.64 13.87 9.06
C ASP A 172 -21.06 15.30 8.72
N LEU A 173 -22.34 15.62 8.93
CA LEU A 173 -22.94 16.93 8.62
C LEU A 173 -22.54 18.03 9.63
N LYS A 174 -21.57 17.77 10.51
CA LYS A 174 -21.15 18.71 11.57
C LYS A 174 -20.02 19.67 11.18
N PHE A 175 -19.54 19.64 9.94
CA PHE A 175 -18.55 20.59 9.43
C PHE A 175 -18.96 21.13 8.06
#